data_AF-A0A9E3ZAN8-F1
#
_entry.id   AF-A0A9E3ZAN8-F1
#
_cell.length_a   1.000
_cell.length_b   1.000
_cell.length_c   1.000
_cell.angle_alpha   90.00
_cell.angle_beta   90.00
_cell.angle_gamma   90.00
#
_symmetry.space_group_name_H-M   'P 1'
#
loop_
_entity.id
_entity.type
_entity.pdbx_description
1 polymer ?
#
loop_
_entity_poly.entity_id
_entity_poly.type
_entity_poly.pdbx_seq_one_letter_code
_entity_poly.pdbx_strand_id
1 'polypeptide(L)'
;NNVYRILIEMLAVVLSKKARARAVQLPAWNEALGLPRSWDQQWSLRMQQILAVETDLLDYPDLFDGSRAVAAKVEALKAEALAELECIDGMGGAVAAVEGGYMKGRLVESASARVAAIGAGTQKVVGVNCYEETAPSPLTTGEGEGFMKVDERAEAEQVERLKAHRASRDPKAVAAALEALRAAAQEGRNVMPPSIEAAHAGVTTGEWAGVLREVFGEYRAPTGVAAASTNSGAGDDPLAPVRDRVEAATRTLGRRLKILVGKPGLDGHSNGAEQIAVAARDSGMEVVYEGIRLTPARIVNAALEEGVHLVGLSILSGSHLPLVTEVLERMKKAGIGDVPLVVGGIIPPDDARTLLAAGVARVYTPKDYALPAIMADIVEAALGQVKKAV
;
A
#
# COMPACT_ATOMS: atom_id res chain seq x y z
N ASN A 1 0.86 23.10 0.57
CA ASN A 1 0.46 22.52 -0.75
C ASN A 1 -0.82 21.69 -0.68
N ASN A 2 -0.91 20.64 0.15
CA ASN A 2 -2.08 19.73 0.16
C ASN A 2 -3.41 20.44 0.43
N VAL A 3 -3.44 21.44 1.32
CA VAL A 3 -4.60 22.32 1.56
C VAL A 3 -5.28 22.78 0.26
N TYR A 4 -4.51 23.31 -0.68
CA TYR A 4 -5.06 23.83 -1.94
C TYR A 4 -5.47 22.72 -2.91
N ARG A 5 -4.76 21.58 -2.91
CA ARG A 5 -5.13 20.42 -3.72
C ARG A 5 -6.49 19.88 -3.30
N ILE A 6 -6.67 19.68 -2.00
CA ILE A 6 -7.92 19.21 -1.40
C ILE A 6 -9.07 20.16 -1.72
N LEU A 7 -8.82 21.48 -1.69
CA LEU A 7 -9.80 22.48 -2.10
C LEU A 7 -10.26 22.30 -3.55
N ILE A 8 -9.32 22.18 -4.48
CA ILE A 8 -9.62 22.03 -5.90
C ILE A 8 -10.32 20.69 -6.17
N GLU A 9 -9.88 19.61 -5.51
CA GLU A 9 -10.49 18.28 -5.61
C GLU A 9 -11.92 18.26 -5.07
N MET A 10 -12.19 18.98 -3.96
CA MET A 10 -13.55 19.10 -3.42
C MET A 10 -14.49 19.77 -4.43
N LEU A 11 -14.04 20.83 -5.13
CA LEU A 11 -14.87 21.49 -6.13
C LEU A 11 -15.29 20.52 -7.26
N ALA A 12 -14.37 19.64 -7.70
CA ALA A 12 -14.65 18.69 -8.77
C ALA A 12 -15.83 17.75 -8.45
N VAL A 13 -16.06 17.43 -7.17
CA VAL A 13 -17.16 16.54 -6.73
C VAL A 13 -18.39 17.28 -6.22
N VAL A 14 -18.41 18.62 -6.28
CA VAL A 14 -19.49 19.46 -5.74
C VAL A 14 -20.18 20.33 -6.79
N LEU A 15 -19.44 20.84 -7.78
CA LEU A 15 -19.95 21.87 -8.71
C LEU A 15 -21.13 21.42 -9.59
N SER A 16 -21.18 20.14 -9.99
CA SER A 16 -22.30 19.62 -10.79
C SER A 16 -23.49 19.29 -9.89
N LYS A 17 -24.60 20.01 -10.02
CA LYS A 17 -25.83 19.71 -9.27
C LYS A 17 -26.38 18.30 -9.57
N LYS A 18 -26.25 17.83 -10.81
CA LYS A 18 -26.79 16.53 -11.26
C LYS A 18 -25.88 15.35 -10.93
N ALA A 19 -24.58 15.58 -10.70
CA ALA A 19 -23.59 14.53 -10.48
C ALA A 19 -22.75 14.66 -9.19
N ARG A 20 -22.96 15.71 -8.37
CA ARG A 20 -22.20 15.91 -7.14
C ARG A 20 -22.35 14.74 -6.17
N ALA A 21 -21.29 14.52 -5.40
CA ALA A 21 -21.27 13.49 -4.38
C ALA A 21 -22.36 13.70 -3.33
N ARG A 22 -22.97 12.59 -2.86
CA ARG A 22 -23.99 12.61 -1.80
C ARG A 22 -23.39 12.76 -0.41
N ALA A 23 -22.15 12.33 -0.26
CA ALA A 23 -21.32 12.49 0.93
C ALA A 23 -19.88 12.67 0.45
N VAL A 24 -19.12 13.52 1.14
CA VAL A 24 -17.72 13.79 0.84
C VAL A 24 -16.91 13.59 2.10
N GLN A 25 -15.82 12.85 1.98
CA GLN A 25 -14.77 12.81 2.98
C GLN A 25 -13.57 13.54 2.40
N LEU A 26 -13.04 14.51 3.14
CA LEU A 26 -11.79 15.17 2.78
C LEU A 26 -10.65 14.58 3.60
N PRO A 27 -9.49 14.30 2.98
CA PRO A 27 -8.30 13.98 3.74
C PRO A 27 -7.83 15.20 4.54
N ALA A 28 -6.92 14.97 5.48
CA ALA A 28 -6.21 16.03 6.15
C ALA A 28 -4.94 16.41 5.39
N TRP A 29 -4.50 17.65 5.54
CA TRP A 29 -3.30 18.17 4.86
C TRP A 29 -2.00 17.41 5.18
N ASN A 30 -1.94 16.71 6.32
CA ASN A 30 -0.82 15.88 6.79
C ASN A 30 -0.99 14.38 6.52
N GLU A 31 -1.98 13.95 5.73
CA GLU A 31 -2.28 12.53 5.45
C GLU A 31 -1.08 11.70 4.99
N ALA A 32 -0.15 12.31 4.24
CA ALA A 32 1.05 11.61 3.75
C ALA A 32 2.07 11.28 4.86
N LEU A 33 1.93 11.85 6.06
CA LEU A 33 2.85 11.66 7.19
C LEU A 33 2.31 10.70 8.26
N GLY A 34 1.00 10.64 8.43
CA GLY A 34 0.37 9.81 9.45
C GLY A 34 -1.09 10.17 9.69
N LEU A 35 -1.68 9.57 10.73
CA LEU A 35 -3.07 9.83 11.09
C LEU A 35 -3.27 11.28 11.54
N PRO A 36 -4.38 11.92 11.14
CA PRO A 36 -4.64 13.31 11.44
C PRO A 36 -5.02 13.52 12.91
N ARG A 37 -4.55 14.62 13.50
CA ARG A 37 -4.96 15.06 14.83
C ARG A 37 -6.33 15.72 14.76
N SER A 38 -6.99 15.92 15.90
CA SER A 38 -8.28 16.62 15.97
C SER A 38 -8.25 18.01 15.32
N TRP A 39 -7.14 18.73 15.43
CA TRP A 39 -6.93 20.02 14.75
C TRP A 39 -6.95 19.87 13.23
N ASP A 40 -6.23 18.88 12.69
CA ASP A 40 -6.14 18.66 11.25
C ASP A 40 -7.49 18.20 10.67
N GLN A 41 -8.25 17.40 11.43
CA GLN A 41 -9.61 16.99 11.06
C GLN A 41 -10.59 18.16 11.09
N GLN A 42 -10.52 19.02 12.11
CA GLN A 42 -11.35 20.22 12.17
C GLN A 42 -11.10 21.12 10.97
N TRP A 43 -9.85 21.24 10.53
CA TRP A 43 -9.51 21.99 9.33
C TRP A 43 -10.24 21.46 8.09
N SER A 44 -10.17 20.14 7.84
CA SER A 44 -10.88 19.52 6.70
C SER A 44 -12.40 19.64 6.82
N LEU A 45 -12.96 19.55 8.03
CA LEU A 45 -14.39 19.78 8.27
C LEU A 45 -14.79 21.23 7.96
N ARG A 46 -13.99 22.22 8.39
CA ARG A 46 -14.28 23.64 8.17
C ARG A 46 -14.29 23.98 6.69
N MET A 47 -13.43 23.37 5.87
CA MET A 47 -13.49 23.57 4.43
C MET A 47 -14.83 23.15 3.83
N GLN A 48 -15.39 22.03 4.30
CA GLN A 48 -16.72 21.58 3.86
C GLN A 48 -17.84 22.52 4.31
N GLN A 49 -17.75 23.01 5.55
CA GLN A 49 -18.75 23.94 6.09
C GLN A 49 -18.70 25.29 5.38
N ILE A 50 -17.52 25.86 5.18
CA ILE A 50 -17.34 27.11 4.42
C ILE A 50 -17.95 26.97 3.03
N LEU A 51 -17.62 25.89 2.30
CA LEU A 51 -18.23 25.65 1.00
C LEU A 51 -19.76 25.57 1.08
N ALA A 52 -20.30 24.94 2.11
CA ALA A 52 -21.74 24.71 2.22
C ALA A 52 -22.55 25.91 2.72
N VAL A 53 -21.97 26.79 3.56
CA VAL A 53 -22.72 27.85 4.26
C VAL A 53 -22.23 29.27 4.00
N GLU A 54 -21.00 29.43 3.52
CA GLU A 54 -20.40 30.74 3.21
C GLU A 54 -20.28 30.97 1.70
N THR A 55 -20.58 29.97 0.86
CA THR A 55 -20.61 30.11 -0.59
C THR A 55 -21.99 29.78 -1.15
N ASP A 56 -22.33 30.44 -2.26
CA ASP A 56 -23.59 30.20 -2.97
C ASP A 56 -23.49 29.02 -3.95
N LEU A 57 -22.36 28.29 -3.99
CA LEU A 57 -22.07 27.24 -4.99
C LEU A 57 -23.13 26.14 -5.02
N LEU A 58 -23.77 25.85 -3.87
CA LEU A 58 -24.78 24.81 -3.77
C LEU A 58 -26.17 25.25 -4.24
N ASP A 59 -26.41 26.57 -4.32
CA ASP A 59 -27.70 27.17 -4.64
C ASP A 59 -27.94 27.28 -6.14
N TYR A 60 -26.87 27.42 -6.92
CA TYR A 60 -26.95 27.48 -8.38
C TYR A 60 -27.56 26.20 -8.99
N PRO A 61 -28.18 26.31 -10.18
CA PRO A 61 -28.41 25.16 -11.07
C PRO A 61 -27.09 24.45 -11.44
N ASP A 62 -27.15 23.43 -12.29
CA ASP A 62 -25.92 22.74 -12.70
C ASP A 62 -25.00 23.68 -13.49
N LEU A 63 -23.83 23.97 -12.91
CA LEU A 63 -22.88 24.95 -13.46
C LEU A 63 -22.26 24.51 -14.80
N PHE A 64 -22.38 23.23 -15.17
CA PHE A 64 -21.86 22.73 -16.43
C PHE A 64 -22.89 22.68 -17.56
N ASP A 65 -24.15 23.04 -17.30
CA ASP A 65 -25.18 23.13 -18.35
C ASP A 65 -24.74 24.13 -19.44
N GLY A 66 -24.69 23.65 -20.70
CA GLY A 66 -24.24 24.43 -21.85
C GLY A 66 -22.73 24.40 -22.14
N SER A 67 -21.91 23.81 -21.27
CA SER A 67 -20.46 23.67 -21.50
C SER A 67 -20.16 22.59 -22.54
N ARG A 68 -19.78 23.00 -23.76
CA ARG A 68 -19.40 22.07 -24.85
C ARG A 68 -18.16 21.23 -24.49
N ALA A 69 -17.19 21.84 -23.81
CA ALA A 69 -15.95 21.16 -23.43
C ALA A 69 -16.19 20.05 -22.40
N VAL A 70 -17.00 20.35 -21.37
CA VAL A 70 -17.35 19.36 -20.33
C VAL A 70 -18.22 18.27 -20.91
N ALA A 71 -19.24 18.62 -21.73
CA ALA A 71 -20.10 17.64 -22.38
C ALA A 71 -19.29 16.67 -23.27
N ALA A 72 -18.37 17.19 -24.10
CA ALA A 72 -17.52 16.35 -24.94
C ALA A 72 -16.62 15.42 -24.10
N LYS A 73 -16.04 15.91 -23.00
CA LYS A 73 -15.22 15.08 -22.11
C LYS A 73 -16.04 14.00 -21.40
N VAL A 74 -17.28 14.31 -20.99
CA VAL A 74 -18.19 13.33 -20.39
C VAL A 74 -18.52 12.21 -21.38
N GLU A 75 -18.85 12.53 -22.63
CA GLU A 75 -19.15 11.50 -23.64
C GLU A 75 -17.93 10.64 -23.98
N ALA A 76 -16.73 11.24 -24.05
CA ALA A 76 -15.49 10.47 -24.22
C ALA A 76 -15.25 9.49 -23.06
N LEU A 77 -15.41 9.94 -21.81
CA LEU A 77 -15.24 9.08 -20.63
C LEU A 77 -16.26 7.94 -20.57
N LYS A 78 -17.52 8.20 -20.98
CA LYS A 78 -18.55 7.16 -21.08
C LYS A 78 -18.18 6.11 -22.11
N ALA A 79 -17.72 6.52 -23.30
CA ALA A 79 -17.31 5.60 -24.35
C ALA A 79 -16.12 4.73 -23.91
N GLU A 80 -15.10 5.34 -23.30
CA GLU A 80 -13.95 4.62 -22.74
C GLU A 80 -14.39 3.61 -21.65
N ALA A 81 -15.25 4.02 -20.72
CA ALA A 81 -15.74 3.15 -19.66
C ALA A 81 -16.60 1.98 -20.17
N LEU A 82 -17.48 2.23 -21.15
CA LEU A 82 -18.30 1.18 -21.76
C LEU A 82 -17.46 0.17 -22.54
N ALA A 83 -16.44 0.62 -23.27
CA ALA A 83 -15.52 -0.26 -23.97
C ALA A 83 -14.72 -1.16 -23.01
N GLU A 84 -14.29 -0.62 -21.86
CA GLU A 84 -13.64 -1.42 -20.81
C GLU A 84 -14.60 -2.45 -20.19
N LEU A 85 -15.88 -2.08 -19.99
CA LEU A 85 -16.90 -3.03 -19.53
C LEU A 85 -17.14 -4.16 -20.53
N GLU A 86 -17.21 -3.85 -21.83
CA GLU A 86 -17.31 -4.88 -22.88
C GLU A 86 -16.10 -5.83 -22.90
N CYS A 87 -14.90 -5.29 -22.67
CA CYS A 87 -13.68 -6.08 -22.51
C CYS A 87 -13.78 -7.04 -21.32
N ILE A 88 -14.23 -6.55 -20.16
CA ILE A 88 -14.43 -7.35 -18.94
C ILE A 88 -15.50 -8.42 -19.15
N ASP A 89 -16.62 -8.08 -19.80
CA ASP A 89 -17.68 -9.04 -20.11
C ASP A 89 -17.18 -10.13 -21.06
N GLY A 90 -16.36 -9.78 -22.05
CA GLY A 90 -15.68 -10.73 -22.95
C GLY A 90 -14.72 -11.69 -22.24
N MET A 91 -14.24 -11.34 -21.05
CA MET A 91 -13.41 -12.21 -20.19
C MET A 91 -14.22 -13.12 -19.26
N GLY A 92 -15.56 -13.11 -19.34
CA GLY A 92 -16.43 -13.84 -18.42
C GLY A 92 -16.87 -13.02 -17.20
N GLY A 93 -16.76 -11.69 -17.29
CA GLY A 93 -17.20 -10.74 -16.26
C GLY A 93 -16.14 -10.43 -15.21
N ALA A 94 -16.52 -9.56 -14.27
CA ALA A 94 -15.59 -8.95 -13.31
C ALA A 94 -14.86 -9.97 -12.40
N VAL A 95 -15.52 -11.05 -11.99
CA VAL A 95 -14.90 -12.09 -11.14
C VAL A 95 -13.74 -12.76 -11.88
N ALA A 96 -13.97 -13.22 -13.11
CA ALA A 96 -12.93 -13.83 -13.94
C ALA A 96 -11.79 -12.85 -14.25
N ALA A 97 -12.10 -11.58 -14.50
CA ALA A 97 -11.10 -10.54 -14.74
C ALA A 97 -10.25 -10.21 -13.50
N VAL A 98 -10.81 -10.33 -12.29
CA VAL A 98 -10.07 -10.20 -11.03
C VAL A 98 -9.19 -11.43 -10.79
N GLU A 99 -9.73 -12.64 -10.92
CA GLU A 99 -9.00 -13.90 -10.71
C GLU A 99 -7.87 -14.09 -11.72
N GLY A 100 -8.12 -13.75 -12.99
CA GLY A 100 -7.11 -13.73 -14.05
C GLY A 100 -6.09 -12.61 -13.93
N GLY A 101 -6.23 -11.71 -12.95
CA GLY A 101 -5.28 -10.64 -12.65
C GLY A 101 -5.28 -9.48 -13.65
N TYR A 102 -6.19 -9.46 -14.62
CA TYR A 102 -6.28 -8.40 -15.63
C TYR A 102 -6.47 -7.03 -14.97
N MET A 103 -7.51 -6.87 -14.15
CA MET A 103 -7.82 -5.58 -13.52
C MET A 103 -6.65 -5.09 -12.65
N LYS A 104 -6.01 -6.00 -11.91
CA LYS A 104 -4.85 -5.65 -11.09
C LYS A 104 -3.65 -5.26 -11.94
N GLY A 105 -3.39 -5.97 -13.04
CA GLY A 105 -2.33 -5.64 -14.00
C GLY A 105 -2.50 -4.25 -14.60
N ARG A 106 -3.72 -3.89 -15.02
CA ARG A 106 -4.04 -2.54 -15.56
C ARG A 106 -3.79 -1.42 -14.54
N LEU A 107 -4.12 -1.66 -13.27
CA LEU A 107 -3.82 -0.72 -12.18
C LEU A 107 -2.31 -0.55 -11.96
N VAL A 108 -1.55 -1.65 -11.99
CA VAL A 108 -0.09 -1.61 -11.86
C VAL A 108 0.54 -0.85 -13.03
N GLU A 109 0.12 -1.15 -14.27
CA GLU A 109 0.56 -0.48 -15.49
C GLU A 109 0.30 1.04 -15.44
N SER A 110 -0.92 1.44 -15.08
CA SER A 110 -1.29 2.86 -14.93
C SER A 110 -0.44 3.57 -13.86
N ALA A 111 -0.22 2.92 -12.71
CA ALA A 111 0.62 3.45 -11.65
C ALA A 111 2.09 3.57 -12.09
N SER A 112 2.62 2.59 -12.83
CA SER A 112 3.99 2.61 -13.36
C SER A 112 4.19 3.76 -14.34
N ALA A 113 3.26 3.96 -15.27
CA ALA A 113 3.30 5.07 -16.22
C ALA A 113 3.32 6.42 -15.48
N ARG A 114 2.48 6.58 -14.45
CA ARG A 114 2.45 7.81 -13.63
C ARG A 114 3.76 8.04 -12.88
N VAL A 115 4.32 7.02 -12.24
CA VAL A 115 5.59 7.16 -11.51
C VAL A 115 6.74 7.49 -12.46
N ALA A 116 6.79 6.84 -13.63
CA ALA A 116 7.77 7.16 -14.67
C ALA A 116 7.65 8.62 -15.13
N ALA A 117 6.43 9.10 -15.38
CA ALA A 117 6.20 10.50 -15.79
C ALA A 117 6.62 11.51 -14.70
N ILE A 118 6.40 11.20 -13.43
CA ILE A 118 6.86 12.04 -12.31
C ILE A 118 8.39 12.01 -12.21
N GLY A 119 9.00 10.83 -12.30
CA GLY A 119 10.46 10.67 -12.25
C GLY A 119 11.18 11.38 -13.41
N ALA A 120 10.59 11.34 -14.61
CA ALA A 120 11.08 12.06 -15.79
C ALA A 120 10.77 13.57 -15.75
N GLY A 121 9.97 14.03 -14.78
CA GLY A 121 9.57 15.42 -14.66
C GLY A 121 8.60 15.91 -15.75
N THR A 122 8.05 15.01 -16.58
CA THR A 122 7.00 15.34 -17.57
C THR A 122 5.67 15.59 -16.89
N GLN A 123 5.38 14.85 -15.82
CA GLN A 123 4.30 15.18 -14.88
C GLN A 123 4.87 15.96 -13.70
N LYS A 124 4.48 17.24 -13.58
CA LYS A 124 4.93 18.13 -12.51
C LYS A 124 4.16 17.89 -11.20
N VAL A 125 4.88 17.87 -10.09
CA VAL A 125 4.36 17.79 -8.73
C VAL A 125 5.06 18.84 -7.87
N VAL A 126 4.36 19.94 -7.60
CA VAL A 126 4.88 21.10 -6.86
C VAL A 126 5.32 20.72 -5.44
N GLY A 127 6.56 21.03 -5.09
CA GLY A 127 7.22 20.65 -3.84
C GLY A 127 7.77 19.23 -3.82
N VAL A 128 7.84 18.56 -4.98
CA VAL A 128 8.42 17.20 -5.11
C VAL A 128 9.45 17.15 -6.22
N ASN A 129 9.08 17.44 -7.48
CA ASN A 129 10.01 17.44 -8.64
C ASN A 129 10.07 18.79 -9.38
N CYS A 130 9.43 19.81 -8.81
CA CYS A 130 9.52 21.20 -9.23
C CYS A 130 9.15 22.10 -8.05
N TYR A 131 9.76 23.29 -7.99
CA TYR A 131 9.60 24.24 -6.87
C TYR A 131 9.82 23.54 -5.52
N GLU A 132 11.00 22.93 -5.37
CA GLU A 132 11.35 22.05 -4.26
C GLU A 132 11.77 22.83 -3.00
N GLU A 133 12.07 24.12 -3.15
CA GLU A 133 12.43 24.99 -2.05
C GLU A 133 11.26 25.17 -1.07
N THR A 134 11.51 24.96 0.23
CA THR A 134 10.49 25.10 1.27
C THR A 134 11.03 25.76 2.53
N ALA A 135 10.17 26.54 3.20
CA ALA A 135 10.46 27.05 4.54
C ALA A 135 10.33 25.90 5.57
N PRO A 136 11.03 25.97 6.71
CA PRO A 136 10.89 24.98 7.77
C PRO A 136 9.42 24.80 8.17
N SER A 137 8.93 23.55 8.13
CA SER A 137 7.54 23.25 8.46
C SER A 137 7.41 22.82 9.92
N PRO A 138 6.46 23.39 10.69
CA PRO A 138 6.12 22.94 12.03
C PRO A 138 5.74 21.45 12.10
N LEU A 139 5.26 20.87 10.99
CA LEU A 139 4.95 19.43 10.89
C LEU A 139 6.19 18.53 10.92
N THR A 140 7.34 19.05 10.51
CA THR A 140 8.58 18.30 10.37
C THR A 140 9.63 18.65 11.43
N THR A 141 9.47 19.78 12.12
CA THR A 141 10.44 20.30 13.08
C THR A 141 10.02 20.15 14.54
N GLY A 142 8.76 19.78 14.82
CA GLY A 142 8.31 19.45 16.19
C GLY A 142 8.55 17.99 16.51
N GLU A 143 9.11 17.69 17.68
CA GLU A 143 9.39 16.33 18.19
C GLU A 143 8.10 15.49 18.31
N GLY A 144 7.67 14.86 17.22
CA GLY A 144 6.54 13.93 17.22
C GLY A 144 5.15 14.55 17.32
N GLU A 145 5.00 15.88 17.22
CA GLU A 145 3.70 16.56 17.35
C GLU A 145 2.92 16.71 16.02
N GLY A 146 3.52 16.40 14.87
CA GLY A 146 2.93 16.64 13.55
C GLY A 146 1.80 15.70 13.13
N PHE A 147 1.68 14.54 13.79
CA PHE A 147 0.70 13.49 13.48
C PHE A 147 0.42 12.63 14.73
N MET A 148 -0.67 11.86 14.70
CA MET A 148 -1.03 11.00 15.82
C MET A 148 -0.13 9.77 15.89
N LYS A 149 0.46 9.51 17.07
CA LYS A 149 1.14 8.24 17.39
C LYS A 149 0.19 7.29 18.10
N VAL A 150 0.28 6.01 17.78
CA VAL A 150 -0.47 4.95 18.47
C VAL A 150 0.18 4.69 19.82
N ASP A 151 -0.63 4.50 20.86
CA ASP A 151 -0.15 4.13 22.20
C ASP A 151 0.44 2.71 22.17
N GLU A 152 1.71 2.58 22.59
CA GLU A 152 2.43 1.31 22.68
C GLU A 152 1.74 0.29 23.61
N ARG A 153 0.93 0.76 24.56
CA ARG A 153 0.19 -0.09 25.50
C ARG A 153 -1.12 -0.64 24.93
N ALA A 154 -1.63 -0.06 23.84
CA ALA A 154 -2.95 -0.38 23.31
C ALA A 154 -3.11 -1.87 22.98
N GLU A 155 -2.07 -2.51 22.45
CA GLU A 155 -2.07 -3.95 22.16
C GLU A 155 -2.16 -4.77 23.45
N ALA A 156 -1.28 -4.51 24.41
CA ALA A 156 -1.24 -5.24 25.68
C ALA A 156 -2.59 -5.13 26.42
N GLU A 157 -3.17 -3.94 26.49
CA GLU A 157 -4.49 -3.72 27.08
C GLU A 157 -5.59 -4.48 26.32
N GLN A 158 -5.55 -4.48 24.99
CA GLN A 158 -6.53 -5.23 24.19
C GLN A 158 -6.40 -6.74 24.39
N VAL A 159 -5.18 -7.27 24.54
CA VAL A 159 -4.94 -8.68 24.85
C VAL A 159 -5.55 -9.05 26.21
N GLU A 160 -5.35 -8.21 27.23
CA GLU A 160 -5.95 -8.45 28.55
C GLU A 160 -7.48 -8.37 28.52
N ARG A 161 -8.05 -7.39 27.81
CA ARG A 161 -9.51 -7.32 27.57
C ARG A 161 -10.03 -8.57 26.87
N LEU A 162 -9.31 -9.06 25.85
CA LEU A 162 -9.69 -10.26 25.11
C LEU A 162 -9.66 -11.51 26.00
N LYS A 163 -8.64 -11.67 26.84
CA LYS A 163 -8.54 -12.79 27.80
C LYS A 163 -9.70 -12.74 28.80
N ALA A 164 -9.98 -11.57 29.37
CA ALA A 164 -11.09 -11.39 30.31
C ALA A 164 -12.45 -11.68 29.65
N HIS A 165 -12.68 -11.17 28.44
CA HIS A 165 -13.88 -11.46 27.65
C HIS A 165 -14.06 -12.95 27.37
N ARG A 166 -12.98 -13.64 27.01
CA ARG A 166 -13.00 -15.09 26.79
C ARG A 166 -13.30 -15.90 28.05
N ALA A 167 -12.90 -15.40 29.22
CA ALA A 167 -13.12 -16.05 30.50
C ALA A 167 -14.55 -15.86 31.05
N SER A 168 -15.23 -14.77 30.70
CA SER A 168 -16.55 -14.43 31.24
C SER A 168 -17.74 -14.96 30.43
N ARG A 169 -17.54 -15.28 29.15
CA ARG A 169 -18.59 -15.77 28.24
C ARG A 169 -18.99 -17.23 28.50
N ASP A 170 -20.22 -17.60 28.12
CA ASP A 170 -20.69 -18.98 28.21
C ASP A 170 -20.02 -19.86 27.12
N PRO A 171 -19.16 -20.83 27.49
CA PRO A 171 -18.46 -21.66 26.52
C PRO A 171 -19.41 -22.53 25.69
N LYS A 172 -20.57 -22.93 26.22
CA LYS A 172 -21.54 -23.75 25.48
C LYS A 172 -22.26 -22.93 24.42
N ALA A 173 -22.69 -21.72 24.76
CA ALA A 173 -23.30 -20.80 23.81
C ALA A 173 -22.33 -20.44 22.67
N VAL A 174 -21.07 -20.16 22.99
CA VAL A 174 -20.01 -19.89 22.01
C VAL A 174 -19.82 -21.07 21.05
N ALA A 175 -19.68 -22.29 21.58
CA ALA A 175 -19.49 -23.48 20.76
C ALA A 175 -20.69 -23.74 19.83
N ALA A 176 -21.91 -23.61 20.35
CA ALA A 176 -23.12 -23.78 19.56
C ALA A 176 -23.23 -22.74 18.43
N ALA A 177 -22.91 -21.47 18.71
CA ALA A 177 -22.96 -20.41 17.70
C ALA A 177 -21.89 -20.58 16.61
N LEU A 178 -20.67 -21.00 16.99
CA LEU A 178 -19.61 -21.30 16.02
C LEU A 178 -19.96 -22.49 15.14
N GLU A 179 -20.60 -23.53 15.68
CA GLU A 179 -21.05 -24.68 14.89
C GLU A 179 -22.19 -24.29 13.94
N ALA A 180 -23.15 -23.48 14.39
CA ALA A 180 -24.21 -22.97 13.52
C ALA A 180 -23.66 -22.13 12.36
N LEU A 181 -22.64 -21.31 12.63
CA LEU A 181 -21.92 -20.54 11.61
C LEU A 181 -21.21 -21.46 10.60
N ARG A 182 -20.51 -22.48 11.10
CA ARG A 182 -19.83 -23.48 10.26
C ARG A 182 -20.82 -24.21 9.36
N ALA A 183 -21.92 -24.70 9.92
CA ALA A 183 -22.96 -25.39 9.17
C ALA A 183 -23.56 -24.48 8.08
N ALA A 184 -23.89 -23.23 8.41
CA ALA A 184 -24.41 -22.29 7.43
C ALA A 184 -23.42 -22.02 6.28
N ALA A 185 -22.13 -21.88 6.59
CA ALA A 185 -21.08 -21.68 5.60
C ALA A 185 -20.90 -22.91 4.68
N GLN A 186 -20.90 -24.11 5.26
CA GLN A 186 -20.75 -25.36 4.50
C GLN A 186 -21.97 -25.67 3.62
N GLU A 187 -23.17 -25.35 4.11
CA GLU A 187 -24.43 -25.57 3.38
C GLU A 187 -24.72 -24.46 2.35
N GLY A 188 -23.89 -23.42 2.26
CA GLY A 188 -24.10 -22.28 1.37
C GLY A 188 -25.32 -21.42 1.74
N ARG A 189 -25.79 -21.49 2.98
CA ARG A 189 -26.88 -20.65 3.49
C ARG A 189 -26.38 -19.26 3.85
N ASN A 190 -27.31 -18.34 4.06
CA ASN A 190 -26.99 -17.01 4.59
C ASN A 190 -26.29 -17.13 5.96
N VAL A 191 -25.04 -16.65 6.03
CA VAL A 191 -24.23 -16.67 7.26
C VAL A 191 -24.56 -15.53 8.22
N MET A 192 -25.35 -14.53 7.82
CA MET A 192 -25.64 -13.37 8.66
C MET A 192 -26.41 -13.72 9.95
N PRO A 193 -27.50 -14.51 9.92
CA PRO A 193 -28.18 -14.90 11.15
C PRO A 193 -27.27 -15.59 12.19
N PRO A 194 -26.52 -16.66 11.86
CA PRO A 194 -25.61 -17.28 12.83
C PRO A 194 -24.42 -16.39 13.20
N SER A 195 -24.03 -15.42 12.35
CA SER A 195 -23.00 -14.43 12.71
C SER A 195 -23.50 -13.47 13.80
N ILE A 196 -24.76 -13.06 13.75
CA ILE A 196 -25.38 -12.23 14.79
C ILE A 196 -25.49 -13.02 16.11
N GLU A 197 -25.90 -14.29 16.04
CA GLU A 197 -25.93 -15.19 17.20
C GLU A 197 -24.53 -15.37 17.80
N ALA A 198 -23.50 -15.56 16.98
CA ALA A 198 -22.11 -15.63 17.40
C ALA A 198 -21.68 -14.36 18.14
N ALA A 199 -21.99 -13.18 17.60
CA ALA A 199 -21.68 -11.91 18.25
C ALA A 199 -22.36 -11.79 19.63
N HIS A 200 -23.66 -12.16 19.73
CA HIS A 200 -24.37 -12.17 21.01
C HIS A 200 -23.81 -13.19 22.02
N ALA A 201 -23.34 -14.35 21.54
CA ALA A 201 -22.68 -15.35 22.37
C ALA A 201 -21.27 -14.93 22.83
N GLY A 202 -20.75 -13.80 22.36
CA GLY A 202 -19.41 -13.31 22.69
C GLY A 202 -18.29 -14.00 21.90
N VAL A 203 -18.60 -14.55 20.72
CA VAL A 203 -17.59 -15.00 19.75
C VAL A 203 -16.75 -13.80 19.31
N THR A 204 -15.44 -13.98 19.22
CA THR A 204 -14.54 -12.92 18.79
C THR A 204 -14.46 -12.87 17.26
N THR A 205 -14.08 -11.71 16.70
CA THR A 205 -13.85 -11.59 15.25
C THR A 205 -12.84 -12.62 14.73
N GLY A 206 -11.82 -12.97 15.54
CA GLY A 206 -10.83 -13.98 15.18
C GLY A 206 -11.38 -15.41 15.14
N GLU A 207 -12.28 -15.77 16.06
CA GLU A 207 -12.95 -17.08 16.06
C GLU A 207 -13.97 -17.19 14.93
N TRP A 208 -14.75 -16.13 14.72
CA TRP A 208 -15.69 -16.03 13.60
C TRP A 208 -14.97 -16.18 12.26
N ALA A 209 -13.90 -15.40 12.04
CA ALA A 209 -13.10 -15.49 10.82
C ALA A 209 -12.35 -16.83 10.72
N GLY A 210 -11.98 -17.44 11.85
CA GLY A 210 -11.38 -18.77 11.91
C GLY A 210 -12.27 -19.84 11.32
N VAL A 211 -13.54 -19.89 11.74
CA VAL A 211 -14.54 -20.83 11.19
C VAL A 211 -14.73 -20.63 9.69
N LEU A 212 -14.87 -19.39 9.23
CA LEU A 212 -15.05 -19.13 7.81
C LEU A 212 -13.79 -19.49 6.99
N ARG A 213 -12.59 -19.30 7.56
CA ARG A 213 -11.33 -19.72 6.93
C ARG A 213 -11.22 -21.23 6.83
N GLU A 214 -11.70 -21.99 7.82
CA GLU A 214 -11.73 -23.46 7.76
C GLU A 214 -12.61 -23.97 6.61
N VAL A 215 -13.72 -23.27 6.32
CA VAL A 215 -14.68 -23.68 5.27
C VAL A 215 -14.27 -23.16 3.89
N PHE A 216 -13.87 -21.90 3.77
CA PHE A 216 -13.62 -21.25 2.48
C PHE A 216 -12.13 -21.13 2.12
N GLY A 217 -11.23 -21.37 3.05
CA GLY A 217 -9.80 -21.12 2.88
C GLY A 217 -9.43 -19.64 2.96
N GLU A 218 -8.23 -19.32 2.48
CA GLU A 218 -7.74 -17.94 2.36
C GLU A 218 -7.55 -17.56 0.89
N TYR A 219 -8.06 -16.40 0.51
CA TYR A 219 -7.81 -15.84 -0.82
C TYR A 219 -6.40 -15.25 -0.93
N ARG A 220 -5.71 -15.55 -2.03
CA ARG A 220 -4.44 -14.92 -2.43
C ARG A 220 -4.64 -14.22 -3.76
N ALA A 221 -4.62 -12.89 -3.72
CA ALA A 221 -4.84 -12.06 -4.90
C ALA A 221 -3.64 -12.11 -5.85
N PRO A 222 -3.87 -12.00 -7.17
CA PRO A 222 -2.80 -11.79 -8.13
C PRO A 222 -2.08 -10.47 -7.84
N THR A 223 -0.77 -10.43 -8.08
CA THR A 223 0.07 -9.26 -7.78
C THR A 223 0.03 -8.20 -8.88
N GLY A 224 -0.34 -8.56 -10.11
CA GLY A 224 -0.33 -7.69 -11.28
C GLY A 224 1.06 -7.39 -11.86
N VAL A 225 2.14 -7.69 -11.14
CA VAL A 225 3.52 -7.40 -11.55
C VAL A 225 3.92 -8.17 -12.82
N ALA A 226 3.52 -9.44 -12.93
CA ALA A 226 3.85 -10.25 -14.11
C ALA A 226 3.16 -9.75 -15.40
N ALA A 227 1.95 -9.23 -15.28
CA ALA A 227 1.16 -8.73 -16.41
C ALA A 227 1.53 -7.29 -16.82
N ALA A 228 2.16 -6.53 -15.92
CA ALA A 228 2.58 -5.16 -16.20
C ALA A 228 3.73 -5.17 -17.23
N SER A 229 3.39 -4.90 -18.49
CA SER A 229 4.37 -4.62 -19.55
C SER A 229 4.80 -3.16 -19.45
N THR A 230 6.08 -2.92 -19.26
CA THR A 230 6.67 -1.58 -19.21
C THR A 230 7.49 -1.29 -20.45
N ASN A 231 7.12 -1.89 -21.58
CA ASN A 231 7.69 -1.56 -22.90
C ASN A 231 7.41 -0.09 -23.23
N SER A 232 8.22 0.79 -22.65
CA SER A 232 8.31 2.19 -22.98
C SER A 232 9.18 2.25 -24.23
N GLY A 233 8.57 1.91 -25.36
CA GLY A 233 9.15 2.16 -26.67
C GLY A 233 9.38 3.66 -26.85
N ALA A 234 10.58 4.01 -27.32
CA ALA A 234 11.04 5.33 -27.75
C ALA A 234 11.21 6.40 -26.65
N GLY A 235 12.40 6.43 -26.03
CA GLY A 235 12.91 7.50 -25.15
C GLY A 235 14.30 7.18 -24.58
N ASP A 236 14.90 8.12 -23.85
CA ASP A 236 16.05 7.83 -22.98
C ASP A 236 15.58 6.87 -21.88
N ASP A 237 16.15 5.66 -21.84
CA ASP A 237 15.80 4.67 -20.84
C ASP A 237 16.53 4.97 -19.52
N PRO A 238 15.83 5.45 -18.48
CA PRO A 238 16.46 5.87 -17.24
C PRO A 238 17.02 4.69 -16.43
N LEU A 239 16.64 3.45 -16.75
CA LEU A 239 17.14 2.23 -16.11
C LEU A 239 18.33 1.62 -16.85
N ALA A 240 18.73 2.13 -18.02
CA ALA A 240 19.88 1.59 -18.76
C ALA A 240 21.18 1.55 -17.91
N PRO A 241 21.57 2.62 -17.19
CA PRO A 241 22.75 2.56 -16.33
C PRO A 241 22.61 1.57 -15.17
N VAL A 242 21.38 1.32 -14.70
CA VAL A 242 21.11 0.37 -13.63
C VAL A 242 21.24 -1.06 -14.16
N ARG A 243 20.76 -1.35 -15.38
CA ARG A 243 20.94 -2.66 -16.02
C ARG A 243 22.42 -3.02 -16.15
N ASP A 244 23.26 -2.08 -16.59
CA ASP A 244 24.71 -2.30 -16.68
C ASP A 244 25.32 -2.67 -15.32
N ARG A 245 24.87 -2.00 -14.24
CA ARG A 245 25.27 -2.32 -12.86
C ARG A 245 24.78 -3.69 -12.41
N VAL A 246 23.55 -4.07 -12.75
CA VAL A 246 22.99 -5.39 -12.42
C VAL A 246 23.75 -6.50 -13.16
N GLU A 247 24.16 -6.27 -14.41
CA GLU A 247 25.01 -7.22 -15.14
C GLU A 247 26.40 -7.36 -14.50
N ALA A 248 27.02 -6.24 -14.10
CA ALA A 248 28.29 -6.26 -13.39
C ALA A 248 28.17 -6.99 -12.03
N ALA A 249 27.08 -6.74 -11.30
CA ALA A 249 26.76 -7.43 -10.06
C ALA A 249 26.57 -8.93 -10.28
N THR A 250 25.83 -9.30 -11.33
CA THR A 250 25.58 -10.70 -11.73
C THR A 250 26.88 -11.44 -12.01
N ARG A 251 27.83 -10.80 -12.73
CA ARG A 251 29.18 -11.36 -12.94
C ARG A 251 29.94 -11.57 -11.62
N THR A 252 29.80 -10.64 -10.67
CA THR A 252 30.47 -10.71 -9.37
C THR A 252 29.86 -11.78 -8.46
N LEU A 253 28.54 -11.92 -8.47
CA LEU A 253 27.78 -12.87 -7.64
C LEU A 253 27.77 -14.30 -8.22
N GLY A 254 28.19 -14.48 -9.48
CA GLY A 254 28.17 -15.77 -10.19
C GLY A 254 26.77 -16.23 -10.63
N ARG A 255 25.73 -15.46 -10.30
CA ARG A 255 24.34 -15.68 -10.72
C ARG A 255 23.58 -14.35 -10.71
N ARG A 256 22.40 -14.33 -11.33
CA ARG A 256 21.59 -13.12 -11.48
C ARG A 256 21.23 -12.55 -10.11
N LEU A 257 21.36 -11.22 -9.96
CA LEU A 257 20.94 -10.53 -8.74
C LEU A 257 19.44 -10.80 -8.51
N LYS A 258 19.09 -11.25 -7.30
CA LYS A 258 17.75 -11.69 -6.92
C LYS A 258 17.30 -10.94 -5.67
N ILE A 259 16.14 -10.30 -5.74
CA ILE A 259 15.53 -9.53 -4.65
C ILE A 259 14.19 -10.16 -4.25
N LEU A 260 13.95 -10.26 -2.94
CA LEU A 260 12.61 -10.49 -2.40
C LEU A 260 11.98 -9.16 -2.01
N VAL A 261 10.79 -8.86 -2.52
CA VAL A 261 9.96 -7.73 -2.08
C VAL A 261 8.86 -8.27 -1.16
N GLY A 262 8.88 -7.88 0.11
CA GLY A 262 7.98 -8.40 1.14
C GLY A 262 7.08 -7.32 1.74
N LYS A 263 5.84 -7.68 2.07
CA LYS A 263 4.91 -6.84 2.82
C LYS A 263 4.47 -7.53 4.11
N PRO A 264 5.20 -7.31 5.23
CA PRO A 264 4.89 -7.96 6.48
C PRO A 264 3.62 -7.42 7.13
N GLY A 265 2.95 -8.25 7.93
CA GLY A 265 1.83 -7.85 8.77
C GLY A 265 0.49 -7.81 8.02
N LEU A 266 -0.35 -6.81 8.31
CA LEU A 266 -1.67 -6.64 7.68
C LEU A 266 -1.72 -5.50 6.66
N ASP A 267 -0.57 -4.88 6.35
CA ASP A 267 -0.48 -3.76 5.43
C ASP A 267 -0.91 -4.17 4.00
N GLY A 268 -2.00 -3.56 3.54
CA GLY A 268 -2.56 -3.77 2.20
C GLY A 268 -2.03 -2.83 1.13
N HIS A 269 -1.20 -1.83 1.47
CA HIS A 269 -0.74 -0.83 0.51
C HIS A 269 0.33 -1.38 -0.42
N SER A 270 -0.06 -1.88 -1.59
CA SER A 270 0.86 -2.61 -2.47
C SER A 270 1.50 -1.76 -3.57
N ASN A 271 0.98 -0.57 -3.89
CA ASN A 271 1.46 0.24 -5.01
C ASN A 271 2.99 0.43 -4.99
N GLY A 272 3.57 0.88 -3.87
CA GLY A 272 5.01 1.08 -3.77
C GLY A 272 5.82 -0.20 -3.97
N ALA A 273 5.39 -1.31 -3.34
CA ALA A 273 6.04 -2.60 -3.48
C ALA A 273 5.99 -3.12 -4.94
N GLU A 274 4.86 -2.95 -5.61
CA GLU A 274 4.67 -3.32 -7.01
C GLU A 274 5.57 -2.50 -7.93
N GLN A 275 5.71 -1.19 -7.69
CA GLN A 275 6.61 -0.35 -8.47
C GLN A 275 8.08 -0.73 -8.28
N ILE A 276 8.50 -1.06 -7.06
CA ILE A 276 9.86 -1.59 -6.81
C ILE A 276 10.05 -2.94 -7.50
N ALA A 277 9.06 -3.84 -7.42
CA ALA A 277 9.13 -5.15 -8.08
C ALA A 277 9.23 -5.03 -9.61
N VAL A 278 8.42 -4.16 -10.22
CA VAL A 278 8.47 -3.87 -11.67
C VAL A 278 9.82 -3.23 -12.04
N ALA A 279 10.26 -2.20 -11.33
CA ALA A 279 11.52 -1.51 -11.61
C ALA A 279 12.75 -2.44 -11.45
N ALA A 280 12.75 -3.32 -10.44
CA ALA A 280 13.82 -4.29 -10.24
C ALA A 280 13.89 -5.31 -11.39
N ARG A 281 12.73 -5.83 -11.83
CA ARG A 281 12.63 -6.72 -12.99
C ARG A 281 13.15 -6.03 -14.25
N ASP A 282 12.73 -4.80 -14.48
CA ASP A 282 13.09 -4.04 -15.69
C ASP A 282 14.56 -3.55 -15.66
N SER A 283 15.13 -3.44 -14.46
CA SER A 283 16.57 -3.26 -14.24
C SER A 283 17.36 -4.56 -14.42
N GLY A 284 16.69 -5.66 -14.72
CA GLY A 284 17.33 -6.94 -15.00
C GLY A 284 17.59 -7.81 -13.78
N MET A 285 16.93 -7.58 -12.64
CA MET A 285 17.00 -8.47 -11.46
C MET A 285 15.97 -9.62 -11.57
N GLU A 286 16.22 -10.71 -10.86
CA GLU A 286 15.17 -11.68 -10.51
C GLU A 286 14.38 -11.17 -9.31
N VAL A 287 13.05 -11.26 -9.37
CA VAL A 287 12.16 -10.66 -8.36
C VAL A 287 11.23 -11.72 -7.78
N VAL A 288 11.25 -11.85 -6.46
CA VAL A 288 10.30 -12.65 -5.68
C VAL A 288 9.31 -11.70 -5.02
N TYR A 289 8.05 -11.74 -5.43
CA TYR A 289 6.97 -10.94 -4.83
C TYR A 289 5.70 -11.77 -4.68
N GLU A 290 5.38 -12.13 -3.43
CA GLU A 290 4.21 -12.96 -3.09
C GLU A 290 2.95 -12.14 -2.72
N GLY A 291 3.00 -10.82 -2.92
CA GLY A 291 1.90 -9.92 -2.60
C GLY A 291 1.87 -9.44 -1.15
N ILE A 292 0.66 -9.26 -0.62
CA ILE A 292 0.41 -8.58 0.66
C ILE A 292 0.12 -9.56 1.80
N ARG A 293 0.17 -9.03 3.03
CA ARG A 293 -0.24 -9.72 4.26
C ARG A 293 0.55 -11.00 4.52
N LEU A 294 1.87 -10.90 4.46
CA LEU A 294 2.79 -11.98 4.75
C LEU A 294 3.23 -11.89 6.21
N THR A 295 3.38 -13.02 6.87
CA THR A 295 4.04 -13.05 8.20
C THR A 295 5.55 -12.87 8.04
N PRO A 296 6.26 -12.28 9.01
CA PRO A 296 7.74 -12.28 9.04
C PRO A 296 8.36 -13.66 8.79
N ALA A 297 7.80 -14.71 9.37
CA ALA A 297 8.27 -16.09 9.17
C ALA A 297 8.23 -16.52 7.69
N ARG A 298 7.10 -16.31 7.01
CA ARG A 298 6.96 -16.61 5.58
C ARG A 298 7.95 -15.85 4.70
N ILE A 299 8.16 -14.56 4.98
CA ILE A 299 9.13 -13.75 4.24
C ILE A 299 10.55 -14.31 4.37
N VAL A 300 10.95 -14.68 5.59
CA VAL A 300 12.27 -15.26 5.86
C VAL A 300 12.42 -16.64 5.21
N ASN A 301 11.39 -17.49 5.27
CA ASN A 301 11.41 -18.79 4.63
C ASN A 301 11.54 -18.66 3.10
N ALA A 302 10.74 -17.79 2.48
CA ALA A 302 10.85 -17.52 1.05
C ALA A 302 12.22 -16.95 0.68
N ALA A 303 12.78 -16.04 1.48
CA ALA A 303 14.12 -15.50 1.24
C ALA A 303 15.21 -16.59 1.28
N LEU A 304 15.10 -17.54 2.20
CA LEU A 304 16.00 -18.67 2.35
C LEU A 304 15.85 -19.66 1.18
N GLU A 305 14.63 -20.10 0.88
CA GLU A 305 14.31 -21.07 -0.16
C GLU A 305 14.70 -20.56 -1.56
N GLU A 306 14.44 -19.28 -1.84
CA GLU A 306 14.78 -18.65 -3.11
C GLU A 306 16.25 -18.26 -3.22
N GLY A 307 16.99 -18.29 -2.11
CA GLY A 307 18.37 -17.82 -2.01
C GLY A 307 18.51 -16.39 -2.51
N VAL A 308 17.77 -15.44 -1.93
CA VAL A 308 17.83 -14.04 -2.40
C VAL A 308 19.12 -13.35 -1.95
N HIS A 309 19.54 -12.34 -2.71
CA HIS A 309 20.71 -11.51 -2.36
C HIS A 309 20.32 -10.29 -1.53
N LEU A 310 19.03 -9.93 -1.49
CA LEU A 310 18.52 -8.78 -0.77
C LEU A 310 17.04 -8.98 -0.44
N VAL A 311 16.63 -8.53 0.74
CA VAL A 311 15.23 -8.47 1.17
C VAL A 311 14.80 -7.00 1.25
N GLY A 312 13.80 -6.61 0.46
CA GLY A 312 13.18 -5.30 0.51
C GLY A 312 11.81 -5.38 1.16
N LEU A 313 11.61 -4.72 2.30
CA LEU A 313 10.31 -4.65 2.96
C LEU A 313 9.58 -3.34 2.63
N SER A 314 8.30 -3.41 2.28
CA SER A 314 7.46 -2.23 2.09
C SER A 314 6.39 -2.15 3.17
N ILE A 315 6.43 -1.11 4.01
CA ILE A 315 5.55 -0.97 5.19
C ILE A 315 4.99 0.45 5.28
N LEU A 316 3.67 0.59 5.15
CA LEU A 316 2.95 1.86 5.22
C LEU A 316 1.96 1.93 6.40
N SER A 317 1.88 0.86 7.21
CA SER A 317 0.92 0.75 8.33
C SER A 317 1.39 1.40 9.64
N GLY A 318 2.60 1.96 9.68
CA GLY A 318 3.23 2.45 10.92
C GLY A 318 3.78 1.35 11.85
N SER A 319 3.74 0.09 11.42
CA SER A 319 4.20 -1.07 12.20
C SER A 319 5.65 -1.48 11.85
N HIS A 320 6.43 -0.58 11.26
CA HIS A 320 7.77 -0.87 10.72
C HIS A 320 8.75 -1.33 11.80
N LEU A 321 8.79 -0.69 12.97
CA LEU A 321 9.71 -1.08 14.04
C LEU A 321 9.51 -2.54 14.49
N PRO A 322 8.33 -2.97 14.99
CA PRO A 322 8.16 -4.35 15.44
C PRO A 322 8.33 -5.37 14.31
N LEU A 323 7.75 -5.11 13.13
CA LEU A 323 7.78 -6.07 12.01
C LEU A 323 9.18 -6.25 11.44
N VAL A 324 9.95 -5.17 11.26
CA VAL A 324 11.32 -5.26 10.72
C VAL A 324 12.25 -5.90 11.73
N THR A 325 12.14 -5.56 13.02
CA THR A 325 12.93 -6.21 14.08
C THR A 325 12.66 -7.72 14.10
N GLU A 326 11.39 -8.15 14.03
CA GLU A 326 11.05 -9.57 13.98
C GLU A 326 11.64 -10.26 12.73
N VAL A 327 11.59 -9.63 11.55
CA VAL A 327 12.20 -10.18 10.33
C VAL A 327 13.72 -10.33 10.50
N LEU A 328 14.42 -9.31 10.99
CA LEU A 328 15.87 -9.34 11.22
C LEU A 328 16.26 -10.46 12.20
N GLU A 329 15.54 -10.61 13.30
CA GLU A 329 15.77 -11.69 14.27
C GLU A 329 15.57 -13.08 13.64
N ARG A 330 14.51 -13.25 12.84
CA ARG A 330 14.22 -14.51 12.15
C ARG A 330 15.27 -14.82 11.08
N MET A 331 15.74 -13.83 10.32
CA MET A 331 16.82 -13.99 9.35
C MET A 331 18.11 -14.47 10.02
N LYS A 332 18.48 -13.88 11.17
CA LYS A 332 19.63 -14.34 11.97
C LYS A 332 19.46 -15.78 12.43
N LYS A 333 18.28 -16.13 12.98
CA LYS A 333 17.98 -17.51 13.44
C LYS A 333 17.98 -18.53 12.29
N ALA A 334 17.60 -18.11 11.08
CA ALA A 334 17.58 -18.94 9.88
C ALA A 334 18.95 -19.03 9.17
N GLY A 335 19.99 -18.36 9.67
CA GLY A 335 21.33 -18.39 9.07
C GLY A 335 21.51 -17.50 7.83
N ILE A 336 20.55 -16.60 7.55
CA ILE A 336 20.62 -15.62 6.44
C ILE A 336 20.77 -14.19 6.95
N GLY A 337 21.29 -14.01 8.17
CA GLY A 337 21.46 -12.70 8.81
C GLY A 337 22.41 -11.76 8.07
N ASP A 338 23.26 -12.29 7.19
CA ASP A 338 24.16 -11.50 6.34
C ASP A 338 23.45 -10.93 5.10
N VAL A 339 22.28 -11.47 4.72
CA VAL A 339 21.47 -10.95 3.60
C VAL A 339 20.99 -9.54 3.95
N PRO A 340 21.37 -8.50 3.17
CA PRO A 340 20.99 -7.14 3.46
C PRO A 340 19.46 -6.99 3.39
N LEU A 341 18.93 -6.28 4.38
CA LEU A 341 17.53 -5.89 4.43
C LEU A 341 17.41 -4.39 4.23
N VAL A 342 16.57 -3.96 3.29
CA VAL A 342 16.19 -2.56 3.10
C VAL A 342 14.71 -2.39 3.40
N VAL A 343 14.30 -1.20 3.83
CA VAL A 343 12.89 -0.91 4.16
C VAL A 343 12.44 0.33 3.43
N GLY A 344 11.25 0.29 2.84
CA GLY A 344 10.57 1.43 2.24
C GLY A 344 9.20 1.67 2.85
N GLY A 345 8.75 2.93 2.92
CA GLY A 345 7.39 3.27 3.30
C GLY A 345 7.26 4.58 4.06
N ILE A 346 6.19 4.74 4.84
CA ILE A 346 5.96 5.94 5.67
C ILE A 346 6.69 5.75 6.99
N ILE A 347 7.96 6.17 7.02
CA ILE A 347 8.87 5.94 8.15
C ILE A 347 9.38 7.29 8.65
N PRO A 348 9.07 7.68 9.91
CA PRO A 348 9.59 8.88 10.52
C PRO A 348 11.13 8.88 10.61
N PRO A 349 11.80 10.06 10.56
CA PRO A 349 13.26 10.13 10.61
C PRO A 349 13.90 9.46 11.83
N ASP A 350 13.24 9.51 12.99
CA ASP A 350 13.76 8.92 14.24
C ASP A 350 13.71 7.40 14.21
N ASP A 351 12.62 6.85 13.67
CA ASP A 351 12.45 5.42 13.47
C ASP A 351 13.40 4.91 12.39
N ALA A 352 13.65 5.68 11.33
CA ALA A 352 14.65 5.36 10.32
C ALA A 352 16.05 5.20 10.94
N ARG A 353 16.46 6.10 11.84
CA ARG A 353 17.73 5.97 12.58
C ARG A 353 17.76 4.73 13.44
N THR A 354 16.66 4.41 14.10
CA THR A 354 16.51 3.19 14.91
C THR A 354 16.64 1.92 14.07
N LEU A 355 15.99 1.87 12.91
CA LEU A 355 16.07 0.75 11.97
C LEU A 355 17.49 0.54 11.43
N LEU A 356 18.18 1.63 11.05
CA LEU A 356 19.57 1.57 10.59
C LEU A 356 20.49 1.03 11.70
N ALA A 357 20.30 1.48 12.95
CA ALA A 357 21.06 0.98 14.09
C ALA A 357 20.77 -0.52 14.39
N ALA A 358 19.56 -1.00 14.09
CA ALA A 358 19.18 -2.41 14.24
C ALA A 358 19.75 -3.34 13.16
N GLY A 359 20.35 -2.79 12.09
CA GLY A 359 20.99 -3.56 11.02
C GLY A 359 20.29 -3.48 9.65
N VAL A 360 19.30 -2.61 9.49
CA VAL A 360 18.75 -2.29 8.16
C VAL A 360 19.81 -1.58 7.33
N ALA A 361 20.01 -2.00 6.08
CA ALA A 361 21.03 -1.46 5.19
C ALA A 361 20.67 -0.07 4.64
N ARG A 362 19.39 0.13 4.27
CA ARG A 362 18.85 1.39 3.73
C ARG A 362 17.38 1.56 4.11
N VAL A 363 16.96 2.82 4.29
CA VAL A 363 15.56 3.20 4.53
C VAL A 363 15.14 4.19 3.43
N TYR A 364 14.03 3.89 2.75
CA TYR A 364 13.42 4.71 1.73
C TYR A 364 12.07 5.26 2.22
N THR A 365 11.82 6.53 1.97
CA THR A 365 10.64 7.30 2.40
C THR A 365 9.88 7.82 1.17
N PRO A 366 8.71 8.46 1.30
CA PRO A 366 8.00 9.03 0.15
C PRO A 366 8.77 10.13 -0.61
N LYS A 367 9.88 10.64 -0.04
CA LYS A 367 10.81 11.55 -0.71
C LYS A 367 11.70 10.83 -1.74
N ASP A 368 11.88 9.54 -1.57
CA ASP A 368 12.64 8.68 -2.47
C ASP A 368 11.70 8.19 -3.57
N TYR A 369 11.46 9.04 -4.57
CA TYR A 369 10.57 8.75 -5.70
C TYR A 369 11.32 8.35 -6.98
N ALA A 370 12.63 8.59 -7.04
CA ALA A 370 13.46 8.32 -8.21
C ALA A 370 13.84 6.84 -8.28
N LEU A 371 12.99 6.02 -8.94
CA LEU A 371 13.21 4.57 -9.08
C LEU A 371 14.62 4.18 -9.56
N PRO A 372 15.25 4.84 -10.57
CA PRO A 372 16.60 4.48 -10.99
C PRO A 372 17.64 4.62 -9.88
N ALA A 373 17.53 5.65 -9.03
CA ALA A 373 18.43 5.86 -7.90
C ALA A 373 18.22 4.78 -6.83
N ILE A 374 16.96 4.45 -6.50
CA ILE A 374 16.64 3.37 -5.56
C ILE A 374 17.18 2.03 -6.06
N MET A 375 17.00 1.71 -7.34
CA MET A 375 17.51 0.47 -7.90
C MET A 375 19.05 0.43 -7.89
N ALA A 376 19.72 1.53 -8.20
CA ALA A 376 21.17 1.63 -8.10
C ALA A 376 21.67 1.38 -6.67
N ASP A 377 21.03 1.98 -5.68
CA ASP A 377 21.32 1.77 -4.25
C ASP A 377 21.08 0.31 -3.82
N ILE A 378 20.03 -0.33 -4.34
CA ILE A 378 19.72 -1.74 -4.09
C ILE A 378 20.84 -2.65 -4.63
N VAL A 379 21.36 -2.37 -5.84
CA VAL A 379 22.50 -3.11 -6.40
C VAL A 379 23.73 -2.97 -5.48
N GLU A 380 24.01 -1.75 -5.02
CA GLU A 380 25.15 -1.49 -4.12
C GLU A 380 24.98 -2.18 -2.77
N ALA A 381 23.78 -2.15 -2.19
CA ALA A 381 23.48 -2.82 -0.93
C ALA A 381 23.66 -4.34 -1.04
N ALA A 382 23.20 -4.95 -2.14
CA ALA A 382 23.39 -6.38 -2.40
C ALA A 382 24.89 -6.74 -2.57
N LEU A 383 25.67 -5.89 -3.24
CA LEU A 383 27.11 -6.09 -3.42
C LEU A 383 27.95 -5.81 -2.17
N GLY A 384 27.42 -5.06 -1.21
CA GLY A 384 28.06 -4.82 0.10
C GLY A 384 28.41 -6.10 0.86
N GLN A 385 27.76 -7.23 0.51
CA GLN A 385 28.13 -8.57 1.00
C GLN A 385 29.52 -9.03 0.55
N VAL A 386 29.94 -8.68 -0.68
CA VAL A 386 31.21 -9.16 -1.27
C VAL A 386 32.42 -8.48 -0.62
N LYS A 387 32.28 -7.24 -0.14
CA LYS A 387 33.37 -6.48 0.49
C LYS A 387 33.69 -6.87 1.94
N LYS A 388 32.79 -7.57 2.63
CA LYS A 388 33.01 -8.05 4.01
C LYS A 388 33.63 -9.45 4.08
N ALA A 389 33.68 -10.17 2.96
CA ALA A 389 34.11 -11.57 2.89
C ALA A 389 35.51 -11.77 2.29
N VAL A 390 36.32 -10.69 2.17
CA VAL A 390 37.71 -10.73 1.69
C VAL A 390 38.66 -10.26 2.77
#